data_AF-A0A6M4PVP9-F1
#
_entry.id   AF-A0A6M4PVP9-F1
#
_cell.length_a   1.000
_cell.length_b   1.000
_cell.length_c   1.000
_cell.angle_alpha   90.00
_cell.angle_beta   90.00
_cell.angle_gamma   90.00
#
_symmetry.space_group_name_H-M   'P 1'
#
loop_
_entity.id
_entity.type
_entity.pdbx_description
1 polymer ?
#
loop_
_entity_poly.entity_id
_entity_poly.type
_entity_poly.pdbx_seq_one_letter_code
_entity_poly.pdbx_strand_id
1 'polypeptide(L)'
;MRVRRQLTSTLGAFALAFAFLSAGTVTATPAAADPCGFYETGSDAYYNHCTSDGSHVVIKVEVALAPDYERCVAPGRTWLGSATRIQGAHYTGRTC
;
A
#
# COMPACT_ATOMS: atom_id res chain seq x y z
N MET A 1 -34.78 -72.66 -22.34
CA MET A 1 -33.35 -72.85 -21.99
C MET A 1 -32.79 -71.46 -21.68
N ARG A 2 -32.41 -71.12 -20.43
CA ARG A 2 -31.02 -71.18 -19.90
C ARG A 2 -30.02 -70.71 -20.98
N VAL A 3 -29.22 -69.65 -20.83
CA VAL A 3 -28.11 -69.51 -19.86
C VAL A 3 -27.54 -68.06 -19.91
N ARG A 4 -27.51 -67.40 -18.74
CA ARG A 4 -26.39 -66.66 -18.08
C ARG A 4 -25.36 -65.92 -18.96
N ARG A 5 -25.19 -64.61 -18.75
CA ARG A 5 -24.13 -63.98 -17.89
C ARG A 5 -22.74 -64.01 -18.53
N GLN A 6 -22.29 -62.87 -19.06
CA GLN A 6 -20.89 -62.47 -19.09
C GLN A 6 -20.82 -60.96 -18.82
N LEU A 7 -20.52 -60.63 -17.55
CA LEU A 7 -19.87 -59.38 -17.17
C LEU A 7 -18.43 -59.48 -17.66
N THR A 8 -17.92 -58.47 -18.36
CA THR A 8 -16.48 -58.18 -18.35
C THR A 8 -16.25 -56.70 -18.65
N SER A 9 -15.92 -56.01 -17.58
CA SER A 9 -15.46 -54.63 -17.51
C SER A 9 -14.35 -54.34 -18.51
N THR A 10 -14.47 -53.23 -19.24
CA THR A 10 -13.32 -52.52 -19.79
C THR A 10 -13.17 -51.21 -19.03
N LEU A 11 -12.62 -51.31 -17.82
CA LEU A 11 -12.00 -50.20 -17.11
C LEU A 11 -10.68 -49.89 -17.84
N GLY A 12 -10.77 -49.03 -18.85
CA GLY A 12 -9.61 -48.47 -19.53
C GLY A 12 -9.14 -47.22 -18.80
N ALA A 13 -8.01 -47.34 -18.10
CA ALA A 13 -7.40 -46.29 -17.31
C ALA A 13 -6.99 -45.07 -18.16
N PHE A 14 -7.56 -43.90 -17.85
CA PHE A 14 -6.97 -42.61 -18.19
C PHE A 14 -6.42 -41.99 -16.91
N ALA A 15 -5.29 -42.52 -16.43
CA ALA A 15 -4.46 -41.85 -15.44
C ALA A 15 -3.54 -40.88 -16.19
N LEU A 16 -4.06 -39.74 -16.61
CA LEU A 16 -3.26 -38.67 -17.19
C LEU A 16 -3.41 -37.41 -16.36
N ALA A 17 -2.38 -37.21 -15.55
CA ALA A 17 -1.70 -35.95 -15.30
C ALA A 17 -2.58 -34.77 -14.93
N PHE A 18 -2.49 -34.34 -13.66
CA PHE A 18 -2.26 -32.92 -13.35
C PHE A 18 -1.72 -32.82 -11.91
N ALA A 19 -0.54 -33.41 -11.72
CA ALA A 19 0.30 -33.03 -10.59
C ALA A 19 0.95 -31.67 -10.93
N PHE A 20 0.98 -30.79 -9.93
CA PHE A 20 1.72 -29.53 -9.89
C PHE A 20 1.05 -28.29 -10.52
N LEU A 21 -0.03 -27.83 -9.91
CA LEU A 21 -0.21 -26.40 -9.67
C LEU A 21 -0.35 -26.15 -8.17
N SER A 22 0.75 -26.31 -7.43
CA SER A 22 0.93 -25.53 -6.21
C SER A 22 1.19 -24.10 -6.65
N ALA A 23 0.13 -23.37 -7.00
CA ALA A 23 0.17 -21.93 -7.12
C ALA A 23 0.57 -21.40 -5.74
N GLY A 24 1.86 -21.13 -5.57
CA GLY A 24 2.34 -20.42 -4.39
C GLY A 24 1.54 -19.13 -4.30
N THR A 25 0.73 -19.00 -3.26
CA THR A 25 0.09 -17.73 -2.95
C THR A 25 1.21 -16.76 -2.64
N VAL A 26 1.60 -15.95 -3.62
CA VAL A 26 2.46 -14.79 -3.39
C VAL A 26 1.60 -13.82 -2.61
N THR A 27 1.65 -13.91 -1.29
CA THR A 27 1.08 -12.89 -0.42
C THR A 27 1.91 -11.63 -0.61
N ALA A 28 1.36 -10.67 -1.34
CA ALA A 28 1.96 -9.34 -1.44
C ALA A 28 2.00 -8.75 -0.03
N THR A 29 3.21 -8.56 0.51
CA THR A 29 3.38 -7.84 1.76
C THR A 29 2.88 -6.41 1.55
N PRO A 30 1.97 -5.90 2.39
CA PRO A 30 1.56 -4.51 2.30
C PRO A 30 2.79 -3.61 2.39
N ALA A 31 2.89 -2.64 1.49
CA ALA A 31 3.92 -1.61 1.63
C ALA A 31 3.75 -0.94 3.00
N ALA A 32 4.87 -0.70 3.70
CA ALA A 32 4.84 0.01 4.96
C ALA A 32 4.16 1.36 4.77
N ALA A 33 3.19 1.67 5.63
CA ALA A 33 2.50 2.96 5.57
C ALA A 33 3.50 4.09 5.90
N ASP A 34 3.33 5.23 5.23
CA ASP A 34 4.12 6.42 5.52
C ASP A 34 3.85 6.89 6.97
N PRO A 35 4.87 7.35 7.71
CA PRO A 35 4.70 7.83 9.08
C PRO A 35 3.81 9.09 9.11
N CYS A 36 3.08 9.29 10.19
CA CYS A 36 2.27 10.49 10.38
C CYS A 36 3.14 11.70 10.72
N GLY A 37 2.77 12.87 10.20
CA GLY A 37 3.53 14.10 10.36
C GLY A 37 4.65 14.24 9.33
N PHE A 38 5.70 14.99 9.67
CA PHE A 38 6.83 15.23 8.80
C PHE A 38 7.78 14.04 8.74
N TYR A 39 8.25 13.73 7.54
CA TYR A 39 9.29 12.73 7.31
C TYR A 39 10.00 13.01 5.99
N GLU A 40 11.17 12.42 5.86
CA GLU A 40 12.00 12.50 4.66
C GLU A 40 12.21 11.11 4.07
N THR A 41 12.33 11.04 2.75
CA THR A 41 12.74 9.86 2.02
C THR A 41 13.89 10.25 1.10
N GLY A 42 15.11 9.82 1.38
CA GLY A 42 16.26 10.05 0.49
C GLY A 42 16.41 11.50 0.02
N SER A 43 15.84 11.82 -1.14
CA SER A 43 15.83 13.13 -1.78
C SER A 43 14.70 14.09 -1.37
N ASP A 44 13.61 13.60 -0.80
CA ASP A 44 12.34 14.34 -0.70
C ASP A 44 11.81 14.42 0.73
N ALA A 45 11.09 15.50 1.01
CA ALA A 45 10.44 15.78 2.27
C ALA A 45 8.92 15.81 2.10
N TYR A 46 8.22 15.22 3.06
CA TYR A 46 6.78 15.01 3.04
C TYR A 46 6.15 15.37 4.37
N TYR A 47 4.84 15.62 4.32
CA TYR A 47 3.97 15.64 5.48
C TYR A 47 2.79 14.71 5.23
N ASN A 48 2.59 13.72 6.10
CA ASN A 48 1.42 12.85 6.05
C ASN A 48 0.39 13.26 7.11
N HIS A 49 -0.76 13.78 6.66
CA HIS A 49 -1.86 14.09 7.55
C HIS A 49 -2.71 12.85 7.81
N CYS A 50 -2.41 12.15 8.89
CA CYS A 50 -3.16 10.99 9.33
C CYS A 50 -4.44 11.41 10.05
N THR A 51 -5.55 11.50 9.31
CA THR A 51 -6.89 11.60 9.90
C THR A 51 -7.88 10.70 9.15
N SER A 52 -8.94 10.31 9.84
CA SER A 52 -10.07 9.55 9.28
C SER A 52 -11.33 10.39 9.07
N ASP A 53 -11.37 11.60 9.63
CA ASP A 53 -12.54 12.50 9.57
C ASP A 53 -12.58 13.36 8.30
N GLY A 54 -11.57 13.26 7.44
CA GLY A 54 -11.48 14.03 6.21
C GLY A 54 -11.03 15.48 6.40
N SER A 55 -10.66 15.89 7.61
CA SER A 55 -10.28 17.28 7.89
C SER A 55 -9.01 17.70 7.16
N HIS A 56 -8.96 18.98 6.79
CA HIS A 56 -7.74 19.59 6.27
C HIS A 56 -7.10 20.43 7.38
N VAL A 57 -5.78 20.48 7.36
CA VAL A 57 -5.01 21.16 8.40
C VAL A 57 -4.00 22.13 7.81
N VAL A 58 -3.77 23.22 8.54
CA VAL A 58 -2.68 24.14 8.25
C VAL A 58 -1.40 23.60 8.89
N ILE A 59 -0.38 23.41 8.06
CA ILE A 59 0.97 23.07 8.51
C ILE A 59 1.90 24.27 8.32
N LYS A 60 2.85 24.45 9.23
CA LYS A 60 4.01 25.32 9.06
C LYS A 60 5.14 24.50 8.48
N VAL A 61 5.71 24.95 7.37
CA VAL A 61 6.84 24.32 6.70
C VAL A 61 8.08 25.18 6.89
N GLU A 62 9.12 24.56 7.42
CA GLU A 62 10.41 25.19 7.73
C GLU A 62 11.37 25.02 6.55
N VAL A 63 11.98 26.12 6.10
CA VAL A 63 12.80 26.12 4.88
C VAL A 63 14.19 26.69 5.15
N ALA A 64 15.24 25.94 4.78
CA ALA A 64 16.62 26.24 5.18
C ALA A 64 17.14 27.63 4.77
N LEU A 65 16.73 28.12 3.59
CA LEU A 65 17.25 29.34 2.96
C LEU A 65 16.13 30.26 2.44
N ALA A 66 14.91 30.09 2.95
CA ALA A 66 13.77 30.92 2.58
C ALA A 66 12.84 31.10 3.79
N PRO A 67 11.94 32.09 3.78
CA PRO A 67 10.95 32.23 4.83
C PRO A 67 10.05 30.99 4.95
N ASP A 68 9.78 30.57 6.18
CA ASP A 68 8.83 29.53 6.47
C ASP A 68 7.42 29.93 6.02
N TYR A 69 6.68 28.97 5.49
CA TYR A 69 5.34 29.22 4.94
C TYR A 69 4.30 28.30 5.57
N GLU A 70 3.04 28.73 5.49
CA GLU A 70 1.91 27.92 5.90
C GLU A 70 1.23 27.33 4.67
N ARG A 71 0.76 26.08 4.80
CA ARG A 71 0.08 25.38 3.73
C ARG A 71 -1.08 24.59 4.28
N CYS A 72 -2.22 24.67 3.60
CA CYS A 72 -3.34 23.78 3.83
C CYS A 72 -3.06 22.42 3.17
N VAL A 73 -3.18 21.33 3.94
CA VAL A 73 -2.98 19.96 3.45
C VAL A 73 -4.21 19.11 3.76
N ALA A 74 -4.60 18.30 2.77
CA ALA A 74 -5.65 17.30 2.90
C ALA A 74 -5.13 16.04 3.63
N PRO A 75 -6.02 15.13 4.07
CA PRO A 75 -5.62 13.83 4.59
C PRO A 75 -4.71 13.07 3.63
N GLY A 76 -3.72 12.38 4.19
CA GLY A 76 -2.72 11.62 3.45
C GLY A 76 -1.43 12.40 3.18
N ARG A 77 -0.66 11.90 2.20
CA ARG A 77 0.70 12.36 1.92
C ARG A 77 0.73 13.62 1.05
N THR A 78 1.40 14.65 1.54
CA THR A 78 1.73 15.87 0.81
C THR A 78 3.23 15.98 0.61
N TRP A 79 3.67 16.14 -0.64
CA TRP A 79 5.06 16.49 -0.95
C TRP A 79 5.32 17.97 -0.68
N LEU A 80 6.40 18.25 0.07
CA LEU A 80 6.79 19.59 0.48
C LEU A 80 7.97 20.14 -0.33
N GLY A 81 8.82 19.26 -0.87
CA GLY A 81 10.00 19.64 -1.62
C GLY A 81 11.17 18.67 -1.40
N SER A 82 12.35 19.08 -1.84
CA SER A 82 13.61 18.37 -1.56
C SER A 82 13.93 18.36 -0.06
N ALA A 83 14.43 17.23 0.46
CA ALA A 83 14.95 17.10 1.82
C ALA A 83 16.13 18.05 2.12
N THR A 84 16.86 18.49 1.10
CA THR A 84 17.91 19.52 1.28
C THR A 84 17.36 20.93 1.48
N ARG A 85 16.08 21.16 1.15
CA ARG A 85 15.44 22.48 1.21
C ARG A 85 14.49 22.59 2.41
N ILE A 86 13.73 21.54 2.68
CA ILE A 86 12.75 21.50 3.77
C ILE A 86 13.42 20.96 5.02
N GLN A 87 13.38 21.70 6.12
CA GLN A 87 14.00 21.31 7.39
C GLN A 87 13.02 20.68 8.38
N GLY A 88 11.73 20.90 8.16
CA GLY A 88 10.68 20.41 9.03
C GLY A 88 9.29 20.82 8.56
N ALA A 89 8.28 20.16 9.10
CA ALA A 89 6.92 20.63 9.03
C ALA A 89 6.10 20.14 10.22
N HIS A 90 5.18 20.98 10.71
CA HIS A 90 4.33 20.62 11.84
C HIS A 90 2.94 21.23 11.74
N TYR A 91 1.96 20.58 12.37
CA TYR A 91 0.58 21.06 12.44
C TYR A 91 0.51 22.32 13.31
N THR A 92 -0.17 23.37 12.83
CA THR A 92 -0.27 24.64 13.57
C THR A 92 -1.47 24.71 14.53
N GLY A 93 -2.22 23.63 14.72
CA GLY A 93 -3.45 23.66 15.55
C GLY A 93 -4.67 24.29 14.87
N ARG A 94 -4.64 24.52 13.55
CA ARG A 94 -5.73 25.14 12.79
C ARG A 94 -6.16 24.30 11.61
N THR A 95 -7.47 24.20 11.39
CA THR A 95 -8.02 23.62 10.17
C THR A 95 -8.07 24.63 9.04
N CYS A 96 -8.25 24.09 7.85
CA CYS A 96 -8.61 24.73 6.60
C CYS A 96 -9.49 23.71 5.84
#